data_AF-A0A2A5NXM2-F1
#
_entry.id   AF-A0A2A5NXM2-F1
#
_cell.length_a   1.000
_cell.length_b   1.000
_cell.length_c   1.000
_cell.angle_alpha   90.00
_cell.angle_beta   90.00
_cell.angle_gamma   90.00
#
_symmetry.space_group_name_H-M   'P 1'
#
loop_
_entity.id
_entity.type
_entity.pdbx_description
1 polymer ?
#
loop_
_entity_poly.entity_id
_entity_poly.type
_entity_poly.pdbx_seq_one_letter_code
_entity_poly.pdbx_strand_id
1 'polypeptide(L)'
;MDGGLFIASDEEIKKGLTTDVYYVRTRDILARKGKLNTRVTMDVHAYSFPEGYSWAVLAGVEEVVRLLEGLNVDVYAMDEGTVFRLYEPVLRVEGPYGEFGIYETPILGILRHSSSIATKAARCKKAAGDRIVISFGVRAIHPAIAPMADRAAFIGGCDAVAGIAGAKLIGEQPVGTIPHELVIIMGDQVAAWKAFDEVMPPEVPRIALCDTWYDEIFGVGTSIMSPPSIDLSFDIVEVEGRPISKRGKMPGRKQVYRCFNCMEGAIRPEGSEPPRCPRCGGVMEGLLKPLMKGGRLVRDLPKPREIREYVLRQLSRLPDVA
;
A
#
# COMPACT_ATOMS: atom_id res chain seq x y z
N MET A 1 12.22 25.04 -18.36
CA MET A 1 11.79 23.68 -17.98
C MET A 1 13.02 22.82 -18.15
N ASP A 2 13.67 22.45 -17.05
CA ASP A 2 14.81 21.55 -17.10
C ASP A 2 14.34 20.23 -17.74
N GLY A 3 15.08 19.72 -18.73
CA GLY A 3 14.65 18.68 -19.67
C GLY A 3 14.53 17.26 -19.09
N GLY A 4 13.92 17.11 -17.91
CA GLY A 4 13.70 15.83 -17.23
C GLY A 4 12.32 15.19 -17.49
N LEU A 5 12.08 14.06 -16.83
CA LEU A 5 10.76 13.40 -16.81
C LEU A 5 9.73 14.27 -16.06
N PHE A 6 8.45 14.16 -16.41
CA PHE A 6 7.34 14.89 -15.78
C PHE A 6 6.95 14.31 -14.42
N ILE A 7 7.89 14.29 -13.48
CA ILE A 7 7.74 13.72 -12.14
C ILE A 7 8.09 14.75 -11.09
N ALA A 8 7.44 14.67 -9.93
CA ALA A 8 7.86 15.41 -8.75
C ALA A 8 9.01 14.65 -8.07
N SER A 9 10.05 15.39 -7.70
CA SER A 9 11.12 14.89 -6.83
C SER A 9 10.66 14.74 -5.38
N ASP A 10 11.38 13.94 -4.60
CA ASP A 10 11.14 13.78 -3.15
C ASP A 10 11.09 15.13 -2.42
N GLU A 11 11.95 16.07 -2.81
CA GLU A 11 11.99 17.42 -2.26
C GLU A 11 10.73 18.24 -2.60
N GLU A 12 10.22 18.14 -3.83
CA GLU A 12 9.00 18.83 -4.22
C GLU A 12 7.78 18.27 -3.49
N ILE A 13 7.71 16.94 -3.31
CA ILE A 13 6.65 16.28 -2.54
C ILE A 13 6.73 16.70 -1.06
N LYS A 14 7.93 16.67 -0.45
CA LYS A 14 8.14 17.10 0.95
C LYS A 14 7.90 18.59 1.18
N LYS A 15 8.01 19.43 0.14
CA LYS A 15 7.62 20.85 0.19
C LYS A 15 6.12 21.08 -0.04
N GLY A 16 5.36 20.01 -0.29
CA GLY A 16 3.93 20.07 -0.56
C GLY A 16 3.58 20.62 -1.95
N LEU A 17 4.50 20.61 -2.91
CA LEU A 17 4.25 21.15 -4.26
C LEU A 17 3.34 20.25 -5.10
N THR A 18 3.13 19.01 -4.68
CA THR A 18 2.19 18.06 -5.26
C THR A 18 0.80 18.10 -4.61
N THR A 19 0.52 19.11 -3.78
CA THR A 19 -0.80 19.28 -3.16
C THR A 19 -1.78 19.99 -4.08
N ASP A 20 -3.07 19.75 -3.90
CA ASP A 20 -4.08 20.56 -4.56
C ASP A 20 -4.09 21.99 -4.02
N VAL A 21 -4.23 22.98 -4.93
CA VAL A 21 -4.12 24.42 -4.60
C VAL A 21 -5.10 24.88 -3.52
N TYR A 22 -6.24 24.21 -3.35
CA TYR A 22 -7.20 24.58 -2.31
C TYR A 22 -6.68 24.32 -0.89
N TYR A 23 -5.75 23.37 -0.67
CA TYR A 23 -5.09 23.21 0.62
C TYR A 23 -4.17 24.38 0.94
N VAL A 24 -3.43 24.87 -0.06
CA VAL A 24 -2.58 26.09 0.09
C VAL A 24 -3.45 27.30 0.43
N ARG A 25 -4.54 27.51 -0.33
CA ARG A 25 -5.50 28.60 -0.06
C ARG A 25 -6.14 28.48 1.31
N THR A 26 -6.49 27.26 1.73
CA THR A 26 -7.07 26.99 3.06
C THR A 26 -6.08 27.32 4.17
N ARG A 27 -4.82 26.88 4.04
CA ARG A 27 -3.74 27.21 4.96
C ARG A 27 -3.59 28.73 5.11
N ASP A 28 -3.54 29.46 4.00
CA ASP A 28 -3.37 30.92 4.00
C ASP A 28 -4.56 31.63 4.67
N ILE A 29 -5.80 31.17 4.42
CA ILE A 29 -7.00 31.68 5.10
C ILE A 29 -6.91 31.41 6.60
N LEU A 30 -6.60 30.18 7.01
CA LEU A 30 -6.50 29.82 8.43
C LEU A 30 -5.39 30.60 9.14
N ALA A 31 -4.26 30.84 8.47
CA ALA A 31 -3.18 31.69 8.97
C ALA A 31 -3.68 33.12 9.24
N ARG A 32 -4.30 33.76 8.25
CA ARG A 32 -4.84 35.12 8.37
C ARG A 32 -5.97 35.24 9.40
N LYS A 33 -6.66 34.14 9.70
CA LYS A 33 -7.72 34.07 10.71
C LYS A 33 -7.24 33.60 12.08
N GLY A 34 -5.94 33.39 12.27
CA GLY A 34 -5.38 32.93 13.56
C GLY A 34 -5.79 31.51 13.95
N LYS A 35 -6.21 30.68 12.97
CA LYS A 35 -6.70 29.31 13.15
C LYS A 35 -5.77 28.24 12.56
N LEU A 36 -4.59 28.62 12.07
CA LEU A 36 -3.64 27.68 11.47
C LEU A 36 -3.18 26.61 12.47
N ASN A 37 -3.03 27.01 13.73
CA ASN A 37 -2.55 26.14 14.80
C ASN A 37 -3.67 25.35 15.49
N THR A 38 -4.90 25.39 14.95
CA THR A 38 -6.01 24.59 15.48
C THR A 38 -5.64 23.11 15.43
N ARG A 39 -5.66 22.45 16.58
CA ARG A 39 -5.36 21.04 16.71
C ARG A 39 -6.53 20.22 16.18
N VAL A 40 -6.23 19.33 15.24
CA VAL A 40 -7.22 18.44 14.64
C VAL A 40 -6.73 17.01 14.68
N THR A 41 -7.68 16.08 14.68
CA THR A 41 -7.44 14.66 14.44
C THR A 41 -8.08 14.28 13.12
N MET A 42 -7.29 13.68 12.23
CA MET A 42 -7.75 13.24 10.93
C MET A 42 -7.52 11.74 10.77
N ASP A 43 -8.55 11.02 10.32
CA ASP A 43 -8.51 9.57 10.06
C ASP A 43 -8.50 9.30 8.55
N VAL A 44 -7.70 8.33 8.13
CA VAL A 44 -7.73 7.70 6.81
C VAL A 44 -8.57 6.43 6.87
N HIS A 45 -9.56 6.29 5.99
CA HIS A 45 -10.52 5.17 5.96
C HIS A 45 -11.05 4.93 4.54
N ALA A 46 -11.56 3.72 4.25
CA ALA A 46 -12.28 3.43 3.01
C ALA A 46 -13.80 3.44 3.25
N TYR A 47 -14.57 4.07 2.36
CA TYR A 47 -16.05 4.03 2.38
C TYR A 47 -16.65 3.16 1.29
N SER A 48 -15.84 2.82 0.29
CA SER A 48 -16.18 1.92 -0.78
C SER A 48 -14.93 1.14 -1.17
N PHE A 49 -15.16 -0.03 -1.76
CA PHE A 49 -14.14 -0.79 -2.45
C PHE A 49 -14.62 -1.06 -3.88
N PRO A 50 -13.72 -1.47 -4.78
CA PRO A 50 -14.10 -1.99 -6.08
C PRO A 50 -15.17 -3.09 -5.96
N GLU A 51 -15.98 -3.24 -7.01
CA GLU A 51 -17.05 -4.24 -7.02
C GLU A 51 -16.50 -5.65 -6.71
N GLY A 52 -17.21 -6.39 -5.84
CA GLY A 52 -16.80 -7.71 -5.35
C GLY A 52 -15.75 -7.71 -4.24
N TYR A 53 -15.22 -6.55 -3.82
CA TYR A 53 -14.18 -6.50 -2.79
C TYR A 53 -14.79 -6.34 -1.40
N SER A 54 -14.52 -7.29 -0.51
CA SER A 54 -14.96 -7.26 0.90
C SER A 54 -13.85 -6.91 1.90
N TRP A 55 -12.63 -6.74 1.41
CA TRP A 55 -11.42 -6.44 2.17
C TRP A 55 -10.33 -5.87 1.26
N ALA A 56 -9.41 -5.11 1.84
CA ALA A 56 -8.20 -4.60 1.20
C ALA A 56 -6.97 -4.82 2.09
N VAL A 57 -5.77 -4.73 1.51
CA VAL A 57 -4.49 -4.80 2.22
C VAL A 57 -3.91 -3.41 2.31
N LEU A 58 -3.61 -2.95 3.51
CA LEU A 58 -2.98 -1.65 3.75
C LEU A 58 -1.51 -1.67 3.29
N ALA A 59 -1.11 -0.72 2.46
CA ALA A 59 0.27 -0.53 2.03
C ALA A 59 0.60 0.96 1.85
N GLY A 60 1.88 1.31 1.93
CA GLY A 60 2.39 2.68 1.80
C GLY A 60 2.55 3.44 3.13
N VAL A 61 2.36 2.77 4.27
CA VAL A 61 2.48 3.40 5.61
C VAL A 61 3.90 3.91 5.84
N GLU A 62 4.93 3.15 5.43
CA GLU A 62 6.32 3.56 5.52
C GLU A 62 6.61 4.89 4.79
N GLU A 63 6.07 5.08 3.58
CA GLU A 63 6.26 6.32 2.82
C GLU A 63 5.53 7.51 3.46
N VAL A 64 4.33 7.30 4.02
CA VAL A 64 3.61 8.35 4.77
C VAL A 64 4.41 8.82 5.99
N VAL A 65 5.02 7.89 6.72
CA VAL A 65 5.89 8.24 7.86
C VAL A 65 7.08 9.07 7.40
N ARG A 66 7.77 8.66 6.32
CA ARG A 66 8.92 9.40 5.77
C ARG A 66 8.55 10.79 5.27
N LEU A 67 7.31 10.99 4.82
CA LEU A 67 6.77 12.29 4.42
C LEU A 67 6.53 13.21 5.63
N LEU A 68 6.06 12.65 6.75
CA LEU A 68 5.66 13.41 7.93
C LEU A 68 6.78 13.54 8.98
N GLU A 69 7.91 12.88 8.78
CA GLU A 69 9.05 12.91 9.69
C GLU A 69 9.57 14.33 9.92
N GLY A 70 9.81 14.68 11.18
CA GLY A 70 10.26 16.01 11.59
C GLY A 70 9.17 17.07 11.78
N LEU A 71 7.92 16.80 11.38
CA LEU A 71 6.78 17.71 11.60
C LEU A 71 6.22 17.59 13.02
N ASN A 72 5.56 18.63 13.54
CA ASN A 72 4.97 18.60 14.88
C ASN A 72 3.62 17.86 14.90
N VAL A 73 3.63 16.57 14.57
CA VAL A 73 2.46 15.70 14.50
C VAL A 73 2.70 14.35 15.16
N ASP A 74 1.61 13.76 15.65
CA ASP A 74 1.57 12.37 16.08
C ASP A 74 0.88 11.54 14.98
N VAL A 75 1.40 10.34 14.72
CA VAL A 75 0.83 9.41 13.74
C VAL A 75 0.54 8.09 14.43
N TYR A 76 -0.66 7.56 14.20
CA TYR A 76 -1.06 6.21 14.62
C TYR A 76 -1.48 5.44 13.38
N ALA A 77 -1.12 4.17 13.27
CA ALA A 77 -1.49 3.37 12.12
C ALA A 77 -1.67 1.91 12.50
N MET A 78 -2.42 1.20 11.65
CA MET A 78 -2.31 -0.25 11.60
C MET A 78 -0.91 -0.64 11.10
N ASP A 79 -0.51 -1.87 11.37
CA ASP A 79 0.70 -2.43 10.78
C ASP A 79 0.54 -2.53 9.26
N GLU A 80 1.56 -2.13 8.49
CA GLU A 80 1.53 -2.29 7.03
C GLU A 80 1.33 -3.78 6.69
N GLY A 81 0.54 -4.07 5.65
CA GLY A 81 0.08 -5.43 5.33
C GLY A 81 -1.18 -5.87 6.11
N THR A 82 -1.71 -5.05 7.02
CA THR A 82 -2.98 -5.39 7.69
C THR A 82 -4.13 -5.46 6.69
N VAL A 83 -4.94 -6.51 6.79
CA VAL A 83 -6.21 -6.62 6.07
C VAL A 83 -7.25 -5.75 6.78
N PHE A 84 -7.81 -4.80 6.04
CA PHE A 84 -8.81 -3.86 6.55
C PHE A 84 -10.12 -3.93 5.75
N ARG A 85 -11.19 -3.44 6.39
CA ARG A 85 -12.55 -3.39 5.85
C ARG A 85 -13.05 -1.94 5.75
N LEU A 86 -14.23 -1.77 5.17
CA LEU A 86 -14.88 -0.47 5.09
C LEU A 86 -15.05 0.13 6.49
N TYR A 87 -14.95 1.46 6.53
CA TYR A 87 -15.11 2.30 7.72
C TYR A 87 -14.04 2.15 8.81
N GLU A 88 -13.14 1.16 8.71
CA GLU A 88 -12.03 0.99 9.64
C GLU A 88 -10.97 2.08 9.37
N PRO A 89 -10.64 2.95 10.34
CA PRO A 89 -9.54 3.88 10.20
C PRO A 89 -8.20 3.12 10.19
N VAL A 90 -7.44 3.28 9.12
CA VAL A 90 -6.17 2.58 8.89
C VAL A 90 -4.95 3.39 9.34
N LEU A 91 -5.06 4.72 9.33
CA LEU A 91 -4.05 5.67 9.75
C LEU A 91 -4.71 6.91 10.33
N ARG A 92 -4.13 7.50 11.37
CA ARG A 92 -4.56 8.73 12.03
C ARG A 92 -3.37 9.68 12.15
N VAL A 93 -3.61 10.96 11.86
CA VAL A 93 -2.66 12.05 12.12
C VAL A 93 -3.29 13.04 13.08
N GLU A 94 -2.53 13.45 14.10
CA GLU A 94 -2.93 14.44 15.09
C GLU A 94 -1.91 15.57 15.17
N GLY A 95 -2.38 16.81 15.16
CA GLY A 95 -1.50 17.96 15.28
C GLY A 95 -2.17 19.27 14.89
N PRO A 96 -1.43 20.39 14.88
CA PRO A 96 -1.90 21.63 14.30
C PRO A 96 -2.17 21.44 12.80
N TYR A 97 -3.34 21.81 12.31
CA TYR A 97 -3.71 21.60 10.90
C TYR A 97 -2.69 22.20 9.91
N GLY A 98 -2.09 23.35 10.27
CA GLY A 98 -1.07 24.00 9.45
C GLY A 98 0.21 23.20 9.22
N GLU A 99 0.52 22.24 10.09
CA GLU A 99 1.73 21.40 9.97
C GLU A 99 1.58 20.37 8.85
N PHE A 100 0.37 19.84 8.65
CA PHE A 100 0.19 18.66 7.80
C PHE A 100 -0.97 18.71 6.80
N GLY A 101 -1.84 19.73 6.86
CA GLY A 101 -2.99 19.83 5.96
C GLY A 101 -2.62 19.89 4.47
N ILE A 102 -1.43 20.39 4.14
CA ILE A 102 -0.89 20.40 2.76
C ILE A 102 -0.42 19.02 2.28
N TYR A 103 -0.30 18.03 3.17
CA TYR A 103 0.12 16.69 2.81
C TYR A 103 -1.04 15.74 2.57
N GLU A 104 -2.30 16.21 2.58
CA GLU A 104 -3.46 15.35 2.32
C GLU A 104 -3.38 14.67 0.94
N THR A 105 -3.09 15.43 -0.12
CA THR A 105 -2.93 14.87 -1.47
C THR A 105 -1.84 13.78 -1.53
N PRO A 106 -0.58 14.02 -1.09
CA PRO A 106 0.45 12.98 -1.13
C PRO A 106 0.20 11.81 -0.18
N ILE A 107 -0.32 12.02 1.03
CA ILE A 107 -0.69 10.92 1.96
C ILE A 107 -1.70 9.98 1.29
N LEU A 108 -2.76 10.55 0.71
CA LEU A 108 -3.78 9.76 0.02
C LEU A 108 -3.22 9.07 -1.23
N GLY A 109 -2.40 9.77 -2.03
CA GLY A 109 -1.77 9.19 -3.22
C GLY A 109 -0.94 7.94 -2.89
N ILE A 110 -0.08 8.04 -1.87
CA ILE A 110 0.78 6.96 -1.39
C ILE A 110 -0.06 5.76 -0.94
N LEU A 111 -1.01 5.98 -0.01
CA LEU A 111 -1.77 4.89 0.59
C LEU A 111 -2.72 4.25 -0.40
N ARG A 112 -3.41 5.04 -1.23
CA ARG A 112 -4.37 4.52 -2.22
C ARG A 112 -3.68 3.65 -3.24
N HIS A 113 -2.61 4.13 -3.86
CA HIS A 113 -1.97 3.41 -4.96
C HIS A 113 -1.29 2.12 -4.46
N SER A 114 -0.50 2.23 -3.39
CA SER A 114 0.16 1.08 -2.78
C SER A 114 -0.84 0.03 -2.30
N SER A 115 -1.90 0.45 -1.59
CA SER A 115 -2.92 -0.49 -1.09
C SER A 115 -3.71 -1.14 -2.23
N SER A 116 -3.91 -0.46 -3.36
CA SER A 116 -4.60 -1.02 -4.52
C SER A 116 -3.80 -2.16 -5.16
N ILE A 117 -2.50 -1.94 -5.39
CA ILE A 117 -1.59 -2.96 -5.94
C ILE A 117 -1.46 -4.12 -4.95
N ALA A 118 -1.20 -3.85 -3.67
CA ALA A 118 -1.08 -4.88 -2.64
C ALA A 118 -2.36 -5.71 -2.50
N THR A 119 -3.54 -5.08 -2.52
CA THR A 119 -4.83 -5.78 -2.47
C THR A 119 -5.03 -6.69 -3.66
N LYS A 120 -4.65 -6.24 -4.86
CA LYS A 120 -4.81 -7.04 -6.07
C LYS A 120 -3.83 -8.21 -6.12
N ALA A 121 -2.57 -7.99 -5.75
CA ALA A 121 -1.59 -9.05 -5.58
C ALA A 121 -2.05 -10.09 -4.54
N ALA A 122 -2.62 -9.65 -3.42
CA ALA A 122 -3.18 -10.53 -2.39
C ALA A 122 -4.34 -11.39 -2.89
N ARG A 123 -5.21 -10.82 -3.72
CA ARG A 123 -6.29 -11.58 -4.37
C ARG A 123 -5.75 -12.61 -5.35
N CYS A 124 -4.79 -12.23 -6.20
CA CYS A 124 -4.12 -13.14 -7.11
C CYS A 124 -3.41 -14.27 -6.35
N LYS A 125 -2.69 -13.96 -5.26
CA LYS A 125 -2.01 -14.95 -4.44
C LYS A 125 -2.99 -15.90 -3.77
N LYS A 126 -4.09 -15.38 -3.22
CA LYS A 126 -5.13 -16.21 -2.60
C LYS A 126 -5.79 -17.16 -3.61
N ALA A 127 -6.05 -16.69 -4.83
CA ALA A 127 -6.57 -17.54 -5.92
C ALA A 127 -5.54 -18.58 -6.41
N ALA A 128 -4.25 -18.24 -6.39
CA ALA A 128 -3.17 -19.13 -6.80
C ALA A 128 -2.88 -20.25 -5.79
N GLY A 129 -3.21 -20.04 -4.50
CA GLY A 129 -2.89 -20.95 -3.41
C GLY A 129 -1.38 -21.06 -3.20
N ASP A 130 -0.87 -22.29 -3.16
CA ASP A 130 0.57 -22.58 -2.98
C ASP A 130 1.41 -22.33 -4.24
N ARG A 131 0.79 -21.97 -5.37
CA ARG A 131 1.51 -21.68 -6.61
C ARG A 131 2.28 -20.37 -6.52
N ILE A 132 3.36 -20.30 -7.31
CA ILE A 132 4.19 -19.11 -7.47
C ILE A 132 3.42 -18.05 -8.27
N VAL A 133 3.40 -16.82 -7.78
CA VAL A 133 2.88 -15.63 -8.47
C VAL A 133 4.00 -14.61 -8.60
N ILE A 134 4.34 -14.22 -9.83
CA ILE A 134 5.41 -13.26 -10.10
C ILE A 134 4.81 -11.96 -10.62
N SER A 135 5.30 -10.83 -10.10
CA SER A 135 4.96 -9.49 -10.57
C SER A 135 5.74 -9.11 -11.83
N PHE A 136 5.07 -9.04 -12.99
CA PHE A 136 5.65 -8.69 -14.30
C PHE A 136 5.13 -7.37 -14.90
N GLY A 137 4.37 -6.60 -14.14
CA GLY A 137 3.52 -5.56 -14.70
C GLY A 137 4.10 -4.16 -14.75
N VAL A 138 5.30 -3.87 -14.23
CA VAL A 138 5.80 -2.48 -14.09
C VAL A 138 5.88 -1.71 -15.43
N ARG A 139 5.92 -2.44 -16.56
CA ARG A 139 5.81 -1.89 -17.91
C ARG A 139 4.46 -1.21 -18.21
N ALA A 140 3.42 -1.46 -17.42
CA ALA A 140 2.08 -0.92 -17.59
C ALA A 140 1.84 0.40 -16.83
N ILE A 141 2.85 0.89 -16.09
CA ILE A 141 2.77 2.11 -15.29
C ILE A 141 3.97 3.01 -15.57
N HIS A 142 3.95 4.24 -15.04
CA HIS A 142 5.07 5.17 -15.21
C HIS A 142 6.34 4.62 -14.53
N PRO A 143 7.52 4.66 -15.18
CA PRO A 143 8.73 4.02 -14.66
C PRO A 143 9.20 4.57 -13.31
N ALA A 144 8.92 5.84 -13.01
CA ALA A 144 9.29 6.48 -11.75
C ALA A 144 8.67 5.81 -10.51
N ILE A 145 7.52 5.15 -10.65
CA ILE A 145 6.84 4.47 -9.54
C ILE A 145 7.02 2.95 -9.57
N ALA A 146 7.78 2.41 -10.53
CA ALA A 146 8.03 0.98 -10.66
C ALA A 146 8.55 0.32 -9.37
N PRO A 147 9.50 0.92 -8.61
CA PRO A 147 10.00 0.30 -7.38
C PRO A 147 8.91 0.18 -6.30
N MET A 148 8.11 1.23 -6.12
CA MET A 148 6.99 1.24 -5.17
C MET A 148 5.92 0.22 -5.56
N ALA A 149 5.60 0.11 -6.85
CA ALA A 149 4.62 -0.85 -7.35
C ALA A 149 5.07 -2.31 -7.15
N ASP A 150 6.33 -2.63 -7.45
CA ASP A 150 6.90 -3.96 -7.17
C ASP A 150 6.95 -4.26 -5.67
N ARG A 151 7.31 -3.28 -4.83
CA ARG A 151 7.25 -3.43 -3.36
C ARG A 151 5.82 -3.75 -2.93
N ALA A 152 4.83 -3.00 -3.41
CA ALA A 152 3.42 -3.22 -3.09
C ALA A 152 2.92 -4.60 -3.55
N ALA A 153 3.30 -5.04 -4.76
CA ALA A 153 2.94 -6.36 -5.29
C ALA A 153 3.57 -7.48 -4.46
N PHE A 154 4.85 -7.33 -4.08
CA PHE A 154 5.58 -8.29 -3.25
C PHE A 154 4.94 -8.43 -1.87
N ILE A 155 4.72 -7.32 -1.14
CA ILE A 155 4.08 -7.38 0.18
C ILE A 155 2.64 -7.90 0.09
N GLY A 156 1.95 -7.63 -1.01
CA GLY A 156 0.62 -8.16 -1.28
C GLY A 156 0.58 -9.68 -1.43
N GLY A 157 1.70 -10.34 -1.71
CA GLY A 157 1.80 -11.81 -1.70
C GLY A 157 2.47 -12.42 -2.93
N CYS A 158 2.83 -11.63 -3.94
CA CYS A 158 3.69 -12.12 -5.02
C CYS A 158 4.98 -12.73 -4.43
N ASP A 159 5.43 -13.84 -5.00
CA ASP A 159 6.62 -14.58 -4.56
C ASP A 159 7.91 -13.94 -5.09
N ALA A 160 7.83 -13.25 -6.23
CA ALA A 160 8.95 -12.53 -6.84
C ALA A 160 8.47 -11.34 -7.68
N VAL A 161 9.42 -10.48 -8.07
CA VAL A 161 9.21 -9.31 -8.94
C VAL A 161 10.22 -9.31 -10.08
N ALA A 162 9.86 -8.79 -11.25
CA ALA A 162 10.78 -8.66 -12.38
C ALA A 162 11.55 -7.34 -12.41
N GLY A 163 11.02 -6.26 -11.84
CA GLY A 163 11.67 -4.96 -11.91
C GLY A 163 12.96 -4.94 -11.10
N ILE A 164 14.05 -4.55 -11.75
CA ILE A 164 15.40 -4.50 -11.14
C ILE A 164 15.42 -3.56 -9.91
N ALA A 165 14.89 -2.35 -10.08
CA ALA A 165 14.86 -1.36 -9.01
C ALA A 165 13.92 -1.75 -7.85
N GLY A 166 12.79 -2.40 -8.17
CA GLY A 166 11.87 -2.96 -7.19
C GLY A 166 12.49 -4.10 -6.37
N ALA A 167 13.13 -5.06 -7.05
CA ALA A 167 13.84 -6.17 -6.42
C ALA A 167 14.93 -5.67 -5.44
N LYS A 168 15.73 -4.68 -5.87
CA LYS A 168 16.71 -4.02 -5.01
C LYS A 168 16.06 -3.37 -3.79
N LEU A 169 14.94 -2.68 -3.97
CA LEU A 169 14.22 -2.01 -2.88
C LEU A 169 13.72 -3.00 -1.82
N ILE A 170 13.24 -4.18 -2.25
CA ILE A 170 12.74 -5.22 -1.33
C ILE A 170 13.83 -6.15 -0.79
N GLY A 171 15.07 -6.03 -1.28
CA GLY A 171 16.19 -6.88 -0.90
C GLY A 171 16.12 -8.30 -1.46
N GLU A 172 15.45 -8.47 -2.61
CA GLU A 172 15.30 -9.75 -3.31
C GLU A 172 16.01 -9.73 -4.67
N GLN A 173 16.21 -10.90 -5.27
CA GLN A 173 16.71 -10.99 -6.65
C GLN A 173 15.55 -10.83 -7.64
N PRO A 174 15.72 -10.03 -8.72
CA PRO A 174 14.72 -9.94 -9.76
C PRO A 174 14.61 -11.29 -10.50
N VAL A 175 13.39 -11.68 -10.85
CA VAL A 175 13.13 -12.91 -11.62
C VAL A 175 12.63 -12.55 -13.00
N GLY A 176 13.18 -13.20 -14.02
CA GLY A 176 12.77 -13.07 -15.41
C GLY A 176 12.99 -14.37 -16.18
N THR A 177 12.29 -14.50 -17.31
CA THR A 177 12.42 -15.66 -18.21
C THR A 177 13.08 -15.22 -19.51
N ILE A 178 13.06 -16.10 -20.51
CA ILE A 178 13.36 -15.73 -21.88
C ILE A 178 12.25 -14.81 -22.43
N PRO A 179 12.58 -13.68 -23.07
CA PRO A 179 11.62 -12.85 -23.78
C PRO A 179 11.49 -13.28 -25.26
N HIS A 180 10.37 -12.98 -25.92
CA HIS A 180 10.11 -13.41 -27.31
C HIS A 180 11.18 -12.90 -28.29
N GLU A 181 11.76 -11.74 -28.02
CA GLU A 181 12.78 -11.11 -28.84
C GLU A 181 14.01 -12.01 -28.99
N LEU A 182 14.39 -12.76 -27.96
CA LEU A 182 15.51 -13.71 -28.06
C LEU A 182 15.19 -14.83 -29.07
N VAL A 183 14.00 -15.42 -28.95
CA VAL A 183 13.56 -16.50 -29.85
C VAL A 183 13.45 -16.00 -31.30
N ILE A 184 12.91 -14.80 -31.50
CA ILE A 184 12.74 -14.19 -32.83
C ILE A 184 14.10 -13.85 -33.45
N ILE A 185 15.02 -13.22 -32.69
CA ILE A 185 16.35 -12.84 -33.19
C ILE A 185 17.21 -14.07 -33.50
N MET A 186 17.12 -15.11 -32.68
CA MET A 186 17.82 -16.38 -32.94
C MET A 186 17.21 -17.17 -34.09
N GLY A 187 15.96 -16.87 -34.49
CA GLY A 187 15.26 -17.51 -35.59
C GLY A 187 14.86 -18.97 -35.36
N ASP A 188 15.24 -19.55 -34.22
CA ASP A 188 14.95 -20.93 -33.81
C ASP A 188 14.77 -21.02 -32.29
N GLN A 189 13.69 -21.68 -31.88
CA GLN A 189 13.29 -21.79 -30.47
C GLN A 189 14.25 -22.65 -29.65
N VAL A 190 14.73 -23.77 -30.21
CA VAL A 190 15.69 -24.65 -29.51
C VAL A 190 17.05 -23.97 -29.37
N ALA A 191 17.50 -23.25 -30.40
CA ALA A 191 18.74 -22.47 -30.37
C ALA A 191 18.69 -21.37 -29.31
N ALA A 192 17.58 -20.64 -29.20
CA ALA A 192 17.39 -19.62 -28.18
C ALA A 192 17.45 -20.19 -26.75
N TRP A 193 16.82 -21.33 -26.50
CA TRP A 193 16.84 -21.98 -25.19
C TRP A 193 18.25 -22.46 -24.81
N LYS A 194 18.97 -23.07 -25.76
CA LYS A 194 20.37 -23.51 -25.54
C LYS A 194 21.30 -22.34 -25.28
N ALA A 195 21.15 -21.26 -26.04
CA ALA A 195 21.94 -20.04 -25.83
C ALA A 195 21.71 -19.44 -24.44
N PHE A 196 20.46 -19.43 -23.97
CA PHE A 196 20.14 -18.98 -22.61
C PHE A 196 20.78 -19.88 -21.54
N ASP A 197 20.73 -21.20 -21.72
CA ASP A 197 21.35 -22.15 -20.79
C ASP A 197 22.88 -22.03 -20.73
N GLU A 198 23.53 -21.81 -21.87
CA GLU A 198 24.99 -21.64 -21.99
C GLU A 198 25.49 -20.34 -21.33
N VAL A 199 24.76 -19.23 -21.51
CA VAL A 199 25.24 -17.89 -21.13
C VAL A 199 24.89 -17.51 -19.70
N MET A 200 23.73 -17.92 -19.19
CA MET A 200 23.26 -17.44 -17.87
C MET A 200 23.92 -18.19 -16.70
N PRO A 201 24.12 -17.54 -15.53
CA PRO A 201 24.66 -18.21 -14.35
C PRO A 201 23.77 -19.36 -13.85
N PRO A 202 24.32 -20.44 -13.25
CA PRO A 202 23.56 -21.62 -12.82
C PRO A 202 22.41 -21.35 -11.84
N GLU A 203 22.51 -20.28 -11.05
CA GLU A 203 21.49 -19.86 -10.08
C GLU A 203 20.22 -19.29 -10.72
N VAL A 204 20.26 -18.92 -12.01
CA VAL A 204 19.09 -18.41 -12.74
C VAL A 204 18.24 -19.59 -13.22
N PRO A 205 16.97 -19.72 -12.80
CA PRO A 205 16.12 -20.81 -13.27
C PRO A 205 15.95 -20.78 -14.80
N ARG A 206 16.11 -21.95 -15.45
CA ARG A 206 15.84 -22.10 -16.90
C ARG A 206 14.35 -22.31 -17.10
N ILE A 207 13.66 -21.27 -17.53
CA ILE A 207 12.23 -21.31 -17.90
C ILE A 207 12.14 -21.06 -19.40
N ALA A 208 11.78 -22.10 -20.15
CA ALA A 208 11.65 -22.06 -21.59
C ALA A 208 10.35 -21.35 -22.00
N LEU A 209 10.47 -20.31 -22.82
CA LEU A 209 9.34 -19.63 -23.44
C LEU A 209 8.86 -20.46 -24.63
N CYS A 210 7.62 -20.94 -24.59
CA CYS A 210 7.09 -21.92 -25.56
C CYS A 210 6.10 -21.32 -26.57
N ASP A 211 5.65 -20.11 -26.31
CA ASP A 211 4.53 -19.43 -26.94
C ASP A 211 4.90 -18.48 -28.08
N THR A 212 6.16 -18.50 -28.52
CA THR A 212 6.57 -17.63 -29.64
C THR A 212 5.97 -18.09 -30.96
N TRP A 213 5.85 -19.42 -31.14
CA TRP A 213 5.32 -20.02 -32.37
C TRP A 213 4.28 -21.13 -32.12
N TYR A 214 4.14 -21.63 -30.88
CA TYR A 214 3.29 -22.78 -30.49
C TYR A 214 2.48 -22.43 -29.19
N ASP A 215 1.64 -23.31 -28.61
CA ASP A 215 0.58 -22.96 -27.61
C ASP A 215 0.99 -23.06 -26.09
N GLU A 216 0.27 -22.42 -25.14
CA GLU A 216 0.86 -21.72 -23.94
C GLU A 216 0.43 -22.06 -22.46
N ILE A 217 1.05 -21.34 -21.48
CA ILE A 217 0.94 -21.32 -19.97
C ILE A 217 0.76 -19.85 -19.43
N PHE A 218 0.29 -19.65 -18.17
CA PHE A 218 -0.12 -18.35 -17.58
C PHE A 218 0.96 -17.48 -16.89
N GLY A 219 0.89 -16.14 -17.09
CA GLY A 219 1.58 -15.09 -16.31
C GLY A 219 0.66 -13.89 -15.99
N VAL A 220 0.91 -13.16 -14.88
CA VAL A 220 0.03 -12.05 -14.42
C VAL A 220 0.79 -10.72 -14.36
N GLY A 221 0.41 -9.76 -15.21
CA GLY A 221 1.06 -8.46 -15.30
C GLY A 221 0.12 -7.28 -15.03
N THR A 222 -0.52 -6.79 -16.10
CA THR A 222 -1.33 -5.56 -16.11
C THR A 222 -2.40 -5.53 -15.02
N SER A 223 -3.02 -6.67 -14.72
CA SER A 223 -4.12 -6.73 -13.75
C SER A 223 -3.68 -6.40 -12.33
N ILE A 224 -2.41 -6.63 -11.96
CA ILE A 224 -1.85 -6.29 -10.63
C ILE A 224 -1.38 -4.84 -10.56
N MET A 225 -0.82 -4.30 -11.66
CA MET A 225 -0.19 -2.97 -11.66
C MET A 225 -1.14 -1.82 -11.93
N SER A 226 -2.22 -2.09 -12.66
CA SER A 226 -3.28 -1.11 -12.92
C SER A 226 -4.61 -1.60 -12.35
N PRO A 227 -4.70 -1.91 -11.04
CA PRO A 227 -5.94 -2.37 -10.45
C PRO A 227 -6.94 -1.22 -10.27
N PRO A 228 -8.24 -1.51 -10.11
CA PRO A 228 -9.19 -0.51 -9.62
C PRO A 228 -8.71 0.09 -8.28
N SER A 229 -8.90 1.41 -8.11
CA SER A 229 -8.41 2.11 -6.92
C SER A 229 -9.21 1.76 -5.67
N ILE A 230 -8.51 1.52 -4.57
CA ILE A 230 -9.07 1.56 -3.22
C ILE A 230 -9.26 3.03 -2.83
N ASP A 231 -10.51 3.44 -2.58
CA ASP A 231 -10.85 4.84 -2.31
C ASP A 231 -10.71 5.17 -0.82
N LEU A 232 -9.53 5.65 -0.43
CA LEU A 232 -9.24 6.11 0.93
C LEU A 232 -9.49 7.60 1.06
N SER A 233 -10.29 8.06 2.02
CA SER A 233 -10.43 9.49 2.30
C SER A 233 -9.72 9.87 3.59
N PHE A 234 -9.20 11.11 3.66
CA PHE A 234 -8.58 11.67 4.86
C PHE A 234 -9.49 12.75 5.38
N ASP A 235 -10.06 12.56 6.58
CA ASP A 235 -11.12 13.43 7.08
C ASP A 235 -10.90 13.82 8.53
N ILE A 236 -11.17 15.09 8.85
CA ILE A 236 -11.25 15.55 10.24
C ILE A 236 -12.37 14.78 10.95
N VAL A 237 -12.01 14.18 12.08
CA VAL A 237 -12.91 13.49 13.00
C VAL A 237 -13.00 14.18 14.36
N GLU A 238 -12.06 15.08 14.65
CA GLU A 238 -12.02 15.85 15.89
C GLU A 238 -11.36 17.22 15.67
N VAL A 239 -11.87 18.26 16.34
CA VAL A 239 -11.28 19.59 16.39
C VAL A 239 -11.19 20.04 17.85
N GLU A 240 -10.00 20.37 18.34
CA GLU A 240 -9.77 20.81 19.73
C GLU A 240 -10.43 19.86 20.77
N GLY A 241 -10.28 18.55 20.58
CA GLY A 241 -10.85 17.53 21.46
C GLY A 241 -12.36 17.29 21.31
N ARG A 242 -13.05 18.02 20.42
CA ARG A 242 -14.49 17.86 20.18
C ARG A 242 -14.74 16.93 18.98
N PRO A 243 -15.46 15.81 19.15
CA PRO A 243 -15.85 14.93 18.04
C PRO A 243 -16.70 15.69 17.00
N ILE A 244 -16.19 15.84 15.78
CA ILE A 244 -16.89 16.52 14.69
C ILE A 244 -16.38 16.02 13.33
N SER A 245 -17.28 15.84 12.38
CA SER A 245 -16.96 15.40 11.02
C SER A 245 -17.97 15.97 10.02
N LYS A 246 -17.64 15.91 8.72
CA LYS A 246 -18.59 16.22 7.65
C LYS A 246 -19.62 15.09 7.48
N ARG A 247 -20.73 15.39 6.80
CA ARG A 247 -21.79 14.42 6.50
C ARG A 247 -21.22 13.15 5.86
N GLY A 248 -21.72 11.99 6.29
CA GLY A 248 -21.30 10.68 5.80
C GLY A 248 -20.01 10.15 6.41
N LYS A 249 -19.38 10.86 7.36
CA LYS A 249 -18.16 10.43 8.06
C LYS A 249 -18.42 10.29 9.55
N MET A 250 -17.86 9.28 10.20
CA MET A 250 -18.02 9.08 11.64
C MET A 250 -17.13 10.05 12.45
N PRO A 251 -17.68 10.86 13.37
CA PRO A 251 -16.88 11.75 14.22
C PRO A 251 -16.14 10.98 15.33
N GLY A 252 -15.22 11.66 16.01
CA GLY A 252 -14.49 11.21 17.19
C GLY A 252 -13.32 10.27 16.91
N ARG A 253 -12.41 10.15 17.88
CA ARG A 253 -11.33 9.16 17.82
C ARG A 253 -11.88 7.75 17.98
N LYS A 254 -11.37 6.84 17.16
CA LYS A 254 -11.80 5.45 17.07
C LYS A 254 -10.60 4.50 17.20
N GLN A 255 -10.84 3.33 17.76
CA GLN A 255 -9.93 2.19 17.76
C GLN A 255 -10.57 1.06 16.95
N VAL A 256 -9.75 0.34 16.20
CA VAL A 256 -10.16 -0.87 15.46
C VAL A 256 -9.62 -2.07 16.19
N TYR A 257 -10.51 -2.97 16.59
CA TYR A 257 -10.17 -4.23 17.22
C TYR A 257 -10.32 -5.36 16.21
N ARG A 258 -9.36 -6.28 16.16
CA ARG A 258 -9.40 -7.47 15.28
C ARG A 258 -9.23 -8.73 16.10
N CYS A 259 -10.11 -9.70 15.86
CA CYS A 259 -9.87 -11.07 16.29
C CYS A 259 -9.04 -11.79 15.24
N PHE A 260 -7.79 -12.13 15.53
CA PHE A 260 -6.97 -12.84 14.55
C PHE A 260 -7.41 -14.30 14.34
N ASN A 261 -8.18 -14.92 15.24
CA ASN A 261 -8.68 -16.29 15.04
C ASN A 261 -9.65 -16.42 13.87
N CYS A 262 -10.59 -15.48 13.73
CA CYS A 262 -11.65 -15.54 12.72
C CYS A 262 -11.77 -14.28 11.85
N MET A 263 -10.81 -13.36 11.99
CA MET A 263 -10.70 -12.08 11.28
C MET A 263 -11.91 -11.14 11.44
N GLU A 264 -12.70 -11.32 12.50
CA GLU A 264 -13.83 -10.43 12.83
C GLU A 264 -13.31 -9.08 13.34
N GLY A 265 -13.93 -7.99 12.89
CA GLY A 265 -13.51 -6.62 13.21
C GLY A 265 -14.56 -5.89 14.07
N ALA A 266 -14.11 -4.98 14.93
CA ALA A 266 -14.99 -4.10 15.69
C ALA A 266 -14.39 -2.70 15.79
N ILE A 267 -15.19 -1.68 15.47
CA ILE A 267 -14.81 -0.28 15.64
C ILE A 267 -15.43 0.22 16.95
N ARG A 268 -14.62 0.82 17.82
CA ARG A 268 -15.07 1.40 19.10
C ARG A 268 -14.50 2.81 19.26
N PRO A 269 -15.12 3.69 20.06
CA PRO A 269 -14.47 4.92 20.49
C PRO A 269 -13.11 4.62 21.12
N GLU A 270 -12.12 5.48 20.88
CA GLU A 270 -10.81 5.35 21.52
C GLU A 270 -10.93 5.40 23.05
N GLY A 271 -10.15 4.57 23.75
CA GLY A 271 -10.25 4.41 25.21
C GLY A 271 -11.31 3.41 25.69
N SER A 272 -12.17 2.90 24.79
CA SER A 272 -13.09 1.81 25.14
C SER A 272 -12.33 0.52 25.46
N GLU A 273 -12.83 -0.26 26.42
CA GLU A 273 -12.29 -1.60 26.72
C GLU A 273 -12.30 -2.51 25.47
N PRO A 274 -11.25 -3.33 25.26
CA PRO A 274 -11.21 -4.27 24.15
C PRO A 274 -12.39 -5.26 24.21
N PRO A 275 -13.24 -5.34 23.17
CA PRO A 275 -14.35 -6.27 23.16
C PRO A 275 -13.86 -7.72 23.01
N ARG A 276 -14.65 -8.68 23.49
CA ARG A 276 -14.51 -10.09 23.09
C ARG A 276 -15.06 -10.26 21.68
N CYS A 277 -14.46 -11.18 20.92
CA CYS A 277 -14.90 -11.47 19.57
C CYS A 277 -16.35 -11.96 19.56
N PRO A 278 -17.28 -11.32 18.84
CA PRO A 278 -18.69 -11.73 18.84
C PRO A 278 -18.90 -13.09 18.15
N ARG A 279 -18.00 -13.50 17.26
CA ARG A 279 -18.08 -14.77 16.52
C ARG A 279 -17.53 -15.98 17.27
N CYS A 280 -16.36 -15.86 17.92
CA CYS A 280 -15.67 -17.01 18.53
C CYS A 280 -15.29 -16.82 20.01
N GLY A 281 -15.61 -15.68 20.63
CA GLY A 281 -15.25 -15.37 22.02
C GLY A 281 -13.76 -15.08 22.27
N GLY A 282 -12.92 -15.14 21.24
CA GLY A 282 -11.48 -14.84 21.33
C GLY A 282 -11.19 -13.40 21.77
N VAL A 283 -9.94 -13.16 22.20
CA VAL A 283 -9.42 -11.82 22.47
C VAL A 283 -9.35 -11.04 21.14
N MET A 284 -9.65 -9.74 21.20
CA MET A 284 -9.48 -8.82 20.07
C MET A 284 -8.37 -7.83 20.38
N GLU A 285 -7.48 -7.62 19.42
CA GLU A 285 -6.32 -6.73 19.55
C GLU A 285 -6.59 -5.39 18.88
N GLY A 286 -6.16 -4.29 19.53
CA GLY A 286 -6.22 -2.95 18.95
C GLY A 286 -5.20 -2.79 17.83
N LEU A 287 -5.65 -2.33 16.67
CA LEU A 287 -4.84 -2.23 15.46
C LEU A 287 -4.20 -0.84 15.30
N LEU A 288 -4.86 0.25 15.67
CA LEU A 288 -4.28 1.58 15.61
C LEU A 288 -3.33 1.77 16.80
N LYS A 289 -2.03 1.75 16.51
CA LYS A 289 -0.95 1.88 17.49
C LYS A 289 -0.12 3.14 17.19
N PRO A 290 0.47 3.79 18.21
CA PRO A 290 1.40 4.89 17.99
C PRO A 290 2.54 4.45 17.05
N LEU A 291 2.76 5.24 16.00
CA LEU A 291 3.84 5.03 15.03
C LEU A 291 4.84 6.18 15.07
N MET A 292 4.35 7.42 15.21
CA MET A 292 5.17 8.60 15.42
C MET A 292 4.63 9.47 16.56
N LYS A 293 5.54 10.09 17.31
CA LYS A 293 5.26 11.10 18.33
C LYS A 293 6.12 12.34 18.11
N GLY A 294 5.49 13.51 17.98
CA GLY A 294 6.18 14.77 17.70
C GLY A 294 7.14 14.70 16.51
N GLY A 295 6.70 14.05 15.43
CA GLY A 295 7.50 13.91 14.20
C GLY A 295 8.60 12.85 14.24
N ARG A 296 8.73 12.07 15.32
CA ARG A 296 9.74 11.01 15.45
C ARG A 296 9.09 9.64 15.52
N LEU A 297 9.69 8.67 14.83
CA LEU A 297 9.30 7.27 14.93
C LEU A 297 9.42 6.76 16.38
N VAL A 298 8.40 6.05 16.85
CA VAL A 298 8.38 5.40 18.18
C VAL A 298 8.24 3.88 18.09
N ARG A 299 8.23 3.35 16.86
CA ARG A 299 8.13 1.92 16.56
C ARG A 299 8.92 1.61 15.29
N ASP A 300 9.54 0.45 15.24
CA ASP A 300 10.27 -0.03 14.07
C ASP A 300 9.34 -0.31 12.89
N LEU A 301 9.86 -0.10 11.68
CA LEU A 301 9.19 -0.45 10.44
C LEU A 301 9.68 -1.84 9.99
N PRO A 302 8.79 -2.82 9.81
CA PRO A 302 9.15 -4.17 9.38
C PRO A 302 9.69 -4.16 7.95
N LYS A 303 10.56 -5.12 7.63
CA LYS A 303 11.10 -5.31 6.28
C LYS A 303 10.00 -5.85 5.35
N PRO A 304 10.09 -5.61 4.02
CA PRO A 304 9.09 -6.08 3.06
C PRO A 304 8.72 -7.57 3.17
N ARG A 305 9.70 -8.44 3.45
CA ARG A 305 9.46 -9.87 3.65
C ARG A 305 8.60 -10.18 4.88
N GLU A 306 8.83 -9.48 5.99
CA GLU A 306 8.04 -9.65 7.23
C GLU A 306 6.60 -9.16 7.03
N ILE A 307 6.41 -8.08 6.27
CA ILE A 307 5.09 -7.57 5.86
C ILE A 307 4.37 -8.60 5.00
N ARG A 308 5.06 -9.17 3.99
CA ARG A 308 4.52 -10.22 3.12
C ARG A 308 4.06 -11.43 3.93
N GLU A 309 4.88 -11.92 4.85
CA GLU A 309 4.50 -13.04 5.72
C GLU A 309 3.28 -12.70 6.58
N TYR A 310 3.18 -11.47 7.08
CA TYR A 310 2.01 -11.01 7.82
C TYR A 310 0.75 -10.96 6.95
N VAL A 311 0.85 -10.55 5.68
CA VAL A 311 -0.26 -10.62 4.72
C VAL A 311 -0.69 -12.07 4.50
N LEU A 312 0.24 -12.97 4.16
CA LEU A 312 -0.06 -14.38 3.88
C LEU A 312 -0.74 -15.09 5.07
N ARG A 313 -0.32 -14.80 6.31
CA ARG A 313 -0.96 -15.33 7.53
C ARG A 313 -2.41 -14.88 7.69
N GLN A 314 -2.76 -13.67 7.27
CA GLN A 314 -4.13 -13.17 7.32
C GLN A 314 -4.97 -13.76 6.17
N LEU A 315 -4.41 -13.87 4.96
CA LEU A 315 -5.11 -14.39 3.78
C LEU A 315 -5.60 -15.83 3.94
N SER A 316 -4.84 -16.68 4.65
CA SER A 316 -5.23 -18.06 4.93
C SER A 316 -6.47 -18.18 5.83
N ARG A 317 -6.85 -17.11 6.52
CA ARG A 317 -8.02 -17.04 7.42
C ARG A 317 -9.21 -16.31 6.81
N LEU A 318 -9.06 -15.77 5.61
CA LEU A 318 -10.14 -15.11 4.88
C LEU A 318 -10.92 -16.12 4.04
N PRO A 319 -12.22 -15.88 3.78
CA PRO A 319 -12.98 -16.66 2.80
C PRO A 319 -12.36 -16.51 1.41
N ASP A 320 -12.55 -17.52 0.55
CA ASP A 320 -12.06 -17.49 -0.83
C ASP A 320 -12.57 -16.28 -1.61
N VAL A 321 -11.77 -15.85 -2.57
CA VAL A 321 -12.10 -14.69 -3.41
C VAL A 321 -13.18 -15.16 -4.39
N ALA A 322 -14.36 -14.54 -4.32
CA ALA A 322 -15.40 -14.71 -5.33
C ALA A 322 -14.99 -14.02 -6.65
#